data_AF-A0A959UZX1-F1
#
_entry.id   AF-A0A959UZX1-F1
#
_cell.length_a   1.000
_cell.length_b   1.000
_cell.length_c   1.000
_cell.angle_alpha   90.00
_cell.angle_beta   90.00
_cell.angle_gamma   90.00
#
_symmetry.space_group_name_H-M   'P 1'
#
loop_
_entity.id
_entity.type
_entity.pdbx_description
1 polymer ?
#
loop_
_entity_poly.entity_id
_entity_poly.type
_entity_poly.pdbx_seq_one_letter_code
_entity_poly.pdbx_strand_id
1 'polypeptide(L)' 'MRTIQFREALNEAMSEEMRRDPNVFLMGEEVAEYDGAYKVSKGMLA' A
#
# COMPACT_ATOMS: atom_id res chain seq x y z
N MET A 1 -13.61 9.68 15.00
CA MET A 1 -12.90 9.54 13.71
C MET A 1 -11.42 9.38 14.00
N ARG A 2 -10.75 8.46 13.31
CA ARG A 2 -9.29 8.31 13.39
C ARG A 2 -8.65 9.31 12.43
N THR A 3 -7.63 10.04 12.87
CA THR A 3 -6.84 10.93 12.02
C THR A 3 -5.57 10.21 11.59
N ILE A 4 -5.40 10.04 10.27
CA ILE A 4 -4.22 9.43 9.64
C ILE A 4 -3.79 10.27 8.44
N GLN A 5 -2.56 10.07 7.99
CA GLN A 5 -2.08 10.68 6.75
C GLN A 5 -2.79 10.04 5.55
N PHE A 6 -2.94 10.80 4.48
CA PHE A 6 -3.60 10.32 3.26
C PHE A 6 -2.95 9.06 2.69
N ARG A 7 -1.61 8.99 2.71
CA ARG A 7 -0.86 7.80 2.29
C ARG A 7 -1.14 6.55 3.13
N GLU A 8 -1.42 6.72 4.43
CA GLU A 8 -1.74 5.62 5.33
C GLU A 8 -3.14 5.09 5.00
N ALA A 9 -4.10 5.98 4.67
CA ALA A 9 -5.43 5.56 4.22
C ALA A 9 -5.37 4.73 2.92
N LEU A 10 -4.53 5.13 1.96
CA LEU A 10 -4.31 4.37 0.72
C LEU A 10 -3.62 3.03 0.98
N ASN A 11 -2.61 3.02 1.85
CA ASN A 11 -1.90 1.80 2.25
C ASN A 11 -2.84 0.79 2.92
N GLU A 12 -3.66 1.25 3.88
CA GLU A 12 -4.63 0.43 4.61
C GLU A 12 -5.64 -0.20 3.64
N ALA A 13 -6.23 0.61 2.75
CA ALA A 13 -7.19 0.15 1.74
C ALA A 13 -6.59 -0.87 0.77
N MET A 14 -5.40 -0.58 0.22
CA MET A 14 -4.73 -1.49 -0.71
C MET A 14 -4.36 -2.80 -0.02
N SER A 15 -3.84 -2.73 1.21
CA SER A 15 -3.45 -3.91 1.98
C SER A 15 -4.65 -4.78 2.36
N GLU A 16 -5.81 -4.18 2.62
CA GLU A 16 -7.05 -4.91 2.88
C GLU A 16 -7.52 -5.69 1.65
N GLU A 17 -7.61 -5.02 0.49
CA GLU A 17 -8.07 -5.69 -0.72
C GLU A 17 -7.08 -6.74 -1.25
N MET A 18 -5.76 -6.51 -1.14
CA MET A 18 -4.75 -7.52 -1.47
C MET A 18 -4.81 -8.76 -0.58
N ARG A 19 -5.22 -8.62 0.70
CA ARG A 19 -5.46 -9.78 1.58
C ARG A 19 -6.77 -10.50 1.25
N ARG A 20 -7.77 -9.78 0.75
CA ARG A 20 -9.11 -10.29 0.45
C ARG A 20 -9.17 -11.02 -0.89
N ASP A 21 -8.52 -10.50 -1.92
CA ASP A 21 -8.56 -11.02 -3.28
C ASP A 21 -7.13 -11.26 -3.82
N PRO A 22 -6.74 -12.53 -4.06
CA PRO A 22 -5.40 -12.86 -4.56
C PRO A 22 -5.13 -12.37 -5.98
N ASN A 23 -6.13 -11.87 -6.71
CA ASN A 23 -5.94 -11.28 -8.03
C ASN A 23 -5.54 -9.80 -7.97
N VAL A 24 -5.56 -9.17 -6.79
CA VAL A 24 -5.11 -7.79 -6.59
C VAL A 24 -3.60 -7.79 -6.36
N PHE A 25 -2.87 -7.11 -7.23
CA PHE A 25 -1.44 -6.90 -7.09
C PHE A 25 -1.08 -5.45 -7.39
N LEU A 26 -0.03 -4.97 -6.72
CA LEU A 26 0.53 -3.65 -6.95
C LEU A 26 1.73 -3.75 -7.89
N MET A 27 1.74 -2.91 -8.93
CA MET A 27 2.86 -2.80 -9.86
C MET A 27 3.17 -1.34 -10.16
N GLY A 28 4.44 -1.04 -10.41
CA GLY A 28 4.92 0.30 -10.71
C GLY A 28 6.41 0.44 -10.41
N GLU A 29 6.98 1.58 -10.77
CA GLU A 29 8.36 1.90 -10.43
C GLU A 29 8.50 2.02 -8.90
N GLU A 30 9.53 1.39 -8.33
CA GLU A 30 9.96 1.60 -6.95
C GLU A 30 8.92 1.25 -5.86
N VAL A 31 7.78 0.64 -6.22
CA VAL A 31 6.68 0.34 -5.28
C VAL A 31 7.02 -0.76 -4.26
N ALA A 32 8.09 -1.53 -4.48
CA ALA A 32 8.55 -2.58 -3.58
C ALA A 32 9.60 -2.02 -2.61
N GLU A 33 10.89 -2.22 -2.89
CA GLU A 33 12.03 -1.90 -2.02
C GLU A 33 12.10 -0.43 -1.55
N TYR A 34 11.49 0.49 -2.30
CA TYR A 34 11.52 1.92 -2.01
C TYR A 34 10.18 2.45 -1.48
N ASP A 35 9.19 1.59 -1.25
CA ASP A 35 7.84 1.95 -0.78
C ASP A 35 7.09 2.98 -1.69
N GLY A 36 7.57 3.17 -2.91
CA GLY A 36 7.15 4.24 -3.82
C GLY A 36 7.53 5.66 -3.36
N ALA A 37 7.43 6.62 -4.28
CA ALA A 37 7.82 8.02 -4.06
C ALA A 37 7.15 8.69 -2.84
N TYR A 38 5.89 8.32 -2.56
CA TYR A 38 5.11 8.88 -1.45
C TYR A 38 5.02 7.97 -0.21
N LYS A 39 5.70 6.83 -0.21
CA LYS A 39 5.65 5.84 0.88
C LYS A 39 4.26 5.24 1.09
N VAL A 40 3.49 5.06 0.02
CA VAL A 40 2.15 4.45 0.06
C VAL A 40 2.25 2.93 0.20
N SER A 41 3.26 2.28 -0.38
CA SER A 41 3.40 0.82 -0.29
C SER A 41 4.29 0.37 0.86
N LYS A 42 4.51 1.26 1.84
CA LYS A 42 5.36 0.97 2.98
C LYS A 42 4.90 -0.27 3.73
N GLY A 43 5.81 -1.23 3.90
CA GLY A 43 5.54 -2.48 4.61
C GLY A 43 4.68 -3.49 3.85
N MET A 44 4.48 -3.30 2.54
CA MET A 44 3.80 -4.28 1.69
C MET A 44 4.75 -5.31 1.09
N LEU A 45 6.06 -5.03 1.06
CA LEU A 45 7.10 -6.00 0.68
C LEU A 45 7.51 -6.80 1.93
N ALA A 46 7.37 -8.12 1.87
CA ALA A 46 7.74 -9.07 2.92
C ALA A 46 9.18 -9.56 2.74
#